data_AF-A0A6C0L2L7-F1
#
_entry.id   AF-A0A6C0L2L7-F1
#
_cell.length_a   1.000
_cell.length_b   1.000
_cell.length_c   1.000
_cell.angle_alpha   90.00
_cell.angle_beta   90.00
_cell.angle_gamma   90.00
#
_symmetry.space_group_name_H-M   'P 1'
#
loop_
_entity.id
_entity.type
_entity.pdbx_description
1 polymer ?
#
loop_
_entity_poly.entity_id
_entity_poly.type
_entity_poly.pdbx_seq_one_letter_code
_entity_poly.pdbx_strand_id
1 'polypeptide(L)' 'MGWIKTSDRLPRAGAEVQCRLKHFNTKGVLEHRLVKVEEDDCSWRTADDHSEISYDWDVVEWYEETDQDAPNQ' A
#
# COMPACT_ATOMS: atom_id res chain seq x y z
N MET A 1 -7.18 -5.57 13.01
CA MET A 1 -7.44 -5.30 11.60
C MET A 1 -7.99 -3.91 11.44
N GLY A 2 -7.46 -3.12 10.52
CA GLY A 2 -7.87 -1.73 10.36
C GLY A 2 -7.02 -0.99 9.36
N TRP A 3 -7.50 0.18 8.96
CA TRP A 3 -6.76 1.11 8.14
C TRP A 3 -5.73 1.85 8.99
N ILE A 4 -4.48 1.81 8.54
CA ILE A 4 -3.32 2.40 9.20
C ILE A 4 -2.77 3.47 8.27
N LYS A 5 -2.55 4.68 8.80
CA LYS A 5 -2.00 5.78 8.01
C LYS A 5 -0.53 5.52 7.71
N THR A 6 -0.11 5.78 6.48
CA THR A 6 1.29 5.66 6.06
C THR A 6 2.23 6.58 6.85
N SER A 7 1.72 7.71 7.34
CA SER A 7 2.45 8.61 8.24
C SER A 7 2.66 8.07 9.66
N ASP A 8 1.86 7.09 10.08
CA ASP A 8 1.92 6.50 11.41
C ASP A 8 2.84 5.28 11.40
N ARG A 9 2.62 4.39 10.44
CA ARG A 9 3.42 3.19 10.23
C ARG A 9 3.31 2.72 8.78
N LEU A 10 4.38 2.14 8.27
CA LEU A 10 4.40 1.46 6.97
C LEU A 10 4.37 -0.06 7.17
N PRO A 11 3.77 -0.83 6.23
CA PRO A 11 3.88 -2.28 6.24
C PRO A 11 5.32 -2.71 5.95
N ARG A 12 5.62 -3.98 6.18
CA ARG A 12 6.93 -4.57 5.87
C ARG A 12 7.19 -4.52 4.36
N ALA A 13 8.43 -4.26 3.95
CA ALA A 13 8.84 -4.42 2.56
C ALA A 13 8.55 -5.85 2.05
N GLY A 14 8.01 -5.95 0.85
CA GLY A 14 7.50 -7.17 0.24
C GLY A 14 6.08 -7.56 0.64
N ALA A 15 5.44 -6.86 1.57
CA ALA A 15 4.05 -7.14 1.93
C ALA A 15 3.09 -6.59 0.86
N GLU A 16 2.23 -7.46 0.34
CA GLU A 16 1.04 -7.08 -0.42
C GLU A 16 -0.06 -6.69 0.55
N VAL A 17 -0.56 -5.45 0.47
CA VAL A 17 -1.63 -4.94 1.32
C VAL A 17 -2.64 -4.14 0.49
N GLN A 18 -3.89 -4.12 0.96
CA GLN A 18 -4.90 -3.24 0.41
C GLN A 18 -4.61 -1.80 0.84
N CYS A 19 -4.40 -0.91 -0.12
CA CYS A 19 -4.08 0.50 0.13
C CYS A 19 -5.22 1.43 -0.31
N ARG A 20 -5.32 2.57 0.35
CA ARG A 20 -6.12 3.73 -0.09
C ARG A 20 -5.18 4.77 -0.67
N LEU A 21 -5.40 5.05 -1.94
CA LEU A 21 -4.70 6.08 -2.68
C LEU A 21 -5.59 7.31 -2.74
N LYS A 22 -5.00 8.48 -2.53
CA LYS A 22 -5.68 9.76 -2.65
C LYS A 22 -5.07 10.54 -3.80
N HIS A 23 -5.91 10.91 -4.76
CA HIS A 23 -5.50 11.75 -5.86
C HIS A 23 -5.18 13.16 -5.34
N PHE A 24 -3.99 13.69 -5.66
CA PHE A 24 -3.53 14.96 -5.09
C PHE A 24 -4.45 16.13 -5.50
N ASN A 25 -4.86 16.16 -6.78
CA ASN A 25 -5.69 17.22 -7.34
C ASN A 25 -7.19 17.08 -6.98
N THR A 26 -7.84 16.00 -7.39
CA THR A 26 -9.29 15.81 -7.24
C THR A 26 -9.72 15.43 -5.82
N LYS A 27 -8.77 15.06 -4.96
CA LYS A 27 -8.99 14.50 -3.61
C LYS A 27 -9.81 13.21 -3.62
N GLY A 28 -10.01 12.59 -4.79
CA GLY A 28 -10.65 11.28 -4.93
C GLY A 28 -9.86 10.20 -4.21
N VAL A 29 -10.56 9.24 -3.62
CA VAL A 29 -9.95 8.10 -2.94
C VAL A 29 -10.26 6.84 -3.74
N LEU A 30 -9.24 6.02 -3.95
CA LEU A 30 -9.35 4.72 -4.61
C LEU A 30 -8.67 3.66 -3.77
N GLU A 31 -9.28 2.50 -3.67
CA GLU A 31 -8.71 1.34 -2.99
C GLU A 31 -8.02 0.45 -4.02
N HIS A 32 -6.73 0.18 -3.85
CA HIS A 32 -5.96 -0.70 -4.72
C HIS A 32 -4.94 -1.53 -3.93
N ARG A 33 -4.64 -2.75 -4.41
CA ARG A 33 -3.63 -3.60 -3.78
C ARG A 33 -2.24 -3.20 -4.24
N LEU A 34 -1.38 -2.90 -3.29
CA LEU A 34 0.00 -2.50 -3.53
C LEU A 34 0.95 -3.36 -2.71
N VAL A 35 2.15 -3.53 -3.25
CA VAL A 35 3.27 -4.16 -2.56
C VAL A 35 4.19 -3.05 -2.06
N LYS A 36 4.53 -3.09 -0.78
CA LYS A 36 5.54 -2.18 -0.23
C LYS A 36 6.92 -2.57 -0.77
N VAL A 37 7.63 -1.62 -1.35
CA VAL A 37 9.01 -1.80 -1.82
C VAL A 37 9.93 -0.79 -1.13
N GLU A 38 11.22 -1.11 -1.02
CA GLU A 38 12.25 -0.20 -0.49
C GLU A 38 13.24 0.09 -1.61
N GLU A 39 12.85 0.96 -2.54
CA GLU A 39 13.68 1.47 -3.62
C GLU A 39 13.94 2.98 -3.41
N ASP A 40 15.04 3.51 -3.97
CA ASP A 40 15.46 4.90 -3.75
C ASP A 40 14.39 5.93 -4.19
N ASP A 41 13.66 5.67 -5.28
CA ASP A 41 12.62 6.58 -5.83
C ASP A 41 11.20 6.02 -5.69
N CYS A 42 11.04 4.76 -5.29
CA CYS A 42 9.76 4.07 -5.29
C CYS A 42 9.49 3.36 -3.96
N SER A 43 8.33 3.66 -3.37
CA SER A 43 7.90 3.05 -2.11
C SER A 43 6.78 2.02 -2.27
N TRP A 44 6.10 2.00 -3.42
CA TRP A 44 4.91 1.18 -3.65
C TRP A 44 4.79 0.77 -5.13
N ARG A 45 4.49 -0.51 -5.36
CA ARG A 45 4.19 -1.05 -6.69
C ARG A 45 2.82 -1.73 -6.70
N THR A 46 2.16 -1.78 -7.85
CA THR A 46 0.90 -2.51 -8.00
C THR A 46 1.12 -4.00 -7.78
N ALA A 47 0.20 -4.67 -7.08
CA ALA A 47 0.33 -6.10 -6.84
C ALA A 47 0.12 -6.96 -8.10
N ASP A 48 -0.60 -6.43 -9.10
CA ASP A 48 -0.96 -7.15 -10.32
C ASP A 48 0.23 -7.33 -11.28
N ASP A 49 0.96 -6.24 -11.56
CA ASP A 49 2.03 -6.19 -12.56
C ASP A 49 3.36 -5.67 -12.00
N HIS A 50 3.42 -5.29 -10.71
CA HIS A 50 4.59 -4.65 -10.10
C HIS A 50 4.98 -3.33 -10.79
N SER A 51 4.00 -2.70 -11.44
CA SER A 51 4.14 -1.37 -12.03
C SER A 51 4.11 -0.28 -10.96
N GLU A 52 4.80 0.82 -11.22
CA GLU A 52 4.79 1.98 -10.32
C GLU A 52 3.43 2.68 -10.37
N ILE A 53 2.97 3.15 -9.22
CA ILE A 53 1.76 3.97 -9.17
C ILE A 53 2.05 5.35 -9.78
N SER A 54 1.05 5.92 -10.45
CA SER A 54 1.20 7.25 -11.04
C SER A 54 1.41 8.31 -9.94
N TYR A 55 2.31 9.27 -10.18
CA TYR A 55 2.66 10.35 -9.24
C TYR A 55 1.47 11.23 -8.80
N ASP A 56 0.33 11.15 -9.51
CA ASP A 56 -0.91 11.82 -9.13
C ASP A 56 -1.57 11.22 -7.88
N TRP A 57 -1.21 9.98 -7.53
CA TRP A 57 -1.81 9.20 -6.44
C TRP A 57 -0.84 9.01 -5.30
N ASP A 58 -1.28 9.40 -4.10
CA ASP A 58 -0.51 9.24 -2.87
C ASP A 58 -1.13 8.16 -1.98
N VAL A 59 -0.31 7.26 -1.43
CA VAL A 59 -0.79 6.21 -0.53
C VAL A 59 -0.97 6.80 0.86
N VAL A 60 -2.22 6.95 1.30
CA VAL A 60 -2.55 7.59 2.58
C VAL A 60 -2.79 6.59 3.70
N GLU A 61 -3.35 5.43 3.38
CA GLU A 61 -3.68 4.39 4.35
C GLU A 61 -3.46 3.00 3.75
N TRP A 62 -3.12 2.02 4.58
CA TRP A 62 -3.06 0.61 4.22
C TRP A 62 -3.83 -0.23 5.23
N TYR A 63 -4.47 -1.28 4.77
CA TYR A 63 -5.27 -2.17 5.59
C TYR A 63 -4.38 -3.29 6.14
N GLU A 64 -4.26 -3.36 7.46
CA GLU A 64 -3.60 -4.48 8.12
C GLU A 64 -4.61 -5.60 8.34
N GLU A 65 -4.59 -6.58 7.44
CA GLU A 65 -5.10 -7.92 7.74
C GLU A 65 -4.07 -8.57 8.64
N THR A 66 -4.37 -8.67 9.93
CA THR A 66 -3.61 -9.56 10.81
C THR A 66 -3.84 -10.96 10.29
N ASP A 67 -2.93 -11.41 9.44
CA ASP A 67 -2.86 -12.79 8.99
C ASP A 67 -2.52 -13.64 10.22
N GLN A 68 -3.55 -14.10 10.91
CA GLN A 68 -3.44 -15.14 11.94
C GLN A 68 -3.48 -16.55 11.30
N ASP A 69 -3.35 -16.65 9.98
CA ASP A 69 -3.39 -17.92 9.24
C ASP A 69 -2.25 -18.02 8.20
N ALA A 70 -1.03 -17.60 8.56
CA ALA A 70 0.14 -18.11 7.87
C ALA A 70 0.43 -19.48 8.50
N PRO A 71 0.20 -20.62 7.80
CA PRO A 71 0.57 -21.92 8.33
C PRO A 71 2.07 -21.91 8.63
N ASN A 72 2.39 -22.09 9.91
CA ASN A 72 3.72 -22.28 10.44
C ASN A 72 4.42 -23.41 9.65
N GLN A 73 5.28 -23.06 8.68
CA GLN A 73 6.15 -24.00 7.99
C GLN A 73 7.28 -24.49 8.90
#